data_AF-A0A3R9LWY2-F1
#
_entry.id   AF-A0A3R9LWY2-F1
#
_cell.length_a   1.000
_cell.length_b   1.000
_cell.length_c   1.000
_cell.angle_alpha   90.00
_cell.angle_beta   90.00
_cell.angle_gamma   90.00
#
_symmetry.space_group_name_H-M   'P 1'
#
loop_
_entity.id
_entity.type
_entity.pdbx_description
1 polymer ?
#
loop_
_entity_poly.entity_id
_entity_poly.type
_entity_poly.pdbx_seq_one_letter_code
_entity_poly.pdbx_strand_id
1 'polypeptide(L)'
;MQMHVRTPLFRLMGIAVLLPLSGWGQQGRGSAVPALPEPPGTVRVGENLFMDETEVANIHWLEYLHFTRRDSSLAYYRTQLPDSTGWQPVPDPEQTGPAQAYFRAPGYRYYPATGIRYEQARAYCRWRSAVVNRSYFQGPEFRKQHPELRDYTVTVEYRLPTEAEWEQAAAGGLAAGPRPFELVQTRSVRKPKPQKLNESDDLVACLDALHLAHPATETAYELPYNLRENYYLASSNQVFACAPVKEKFPLQPITIGPPNGFGLQNVIGNVAEMTATKGVAKGGSFKTSIQGLTLGGRQAYTGPENWLGFRCLATVRMVKR
;
A
#
# COMPACT_ATOMS: atom_id res chain seq x y z
N MET A 1 30.14 -4.59 -37.50
CA MET A 1 29.03 -3.72 -37.93
C MET A 1 28.47 -3.05 -36.68
N GLN A 2 29.00 -1.87 -36.33
CA GLN A 2 28.49 -1.04 -35.23
C GLN A 2 27.32 -0.21 -35.76
N MET A 3 26.19 -0.22 -35.05
CA MET A 3 25.15 0.80 -35.23
C MET A 3 24.90 1.47 -33.88
N HIS A 4 25.26 2.75 -33.85
CA HIS A 4 24.91 3.70 -32.81
C HIS A 4 23.42 4.00 -32.87
N VAL A 5 22.74 3.98 -31.72
CA VAL A 5 21.45 4.66 -31.55
C VAL A 5 21.61 5.71 -30.46
N ARG A 6 21.37 6.96 -30.85
CA ARG A 6 21.53 8.19 -30.06
C ARG A 6 20.34 8.40 -29.13
N THR A 7 20.59 8.75 -27.88
CA THR A 7 19.62 9.33 -26.94
C THR A 7 19.50 10.85 -27.16
N PRO A 8 18.30 11.45 -27.13
CA PRO A 8 18.16 12.91 -27.14
C PRO A 8 18.16 13.49 -25.73
N LEU A 9 19.05 14.45 -25.48
CA LEU A 9 18.96 15.39 -24.37
C LEU A 9 17.84 16.41 -24.66
N PHE A 10 16.87 16.54 -23.75
CA PHE A 10 15.96 17.68 -23.74
C PHE A 10 16.55 18.85 -22.96
N ARG A 11 16.74 19.97 -23.65
CA ARG A 11 17.04 21.30 -23.09
C ARG A 11 15.80 21.83 -22.37
N LEU A 12 15.94 22.21 -21.10
CA LEU A 12 14.96 23.03 -20.39
C LEU A 12 15.20 24.51 -20.74
N MET A 13 14.29 25.08 -21.52
CA MET A 13 14.14 26.53 -21.67
C MET A 13 13.48 27.09 -20.40
N GLY A 14 14.08 28.13 -19.84
CA GLY A 14 13.55 28.85 -18.68
C GLY A 14 12.32 29.68 -19.03
N ILE A 15 11.33 29.64 -18.14
CA ILE A 15 10.28 30.65 -18.04
C ILE A 15 10.26 31.10 -16.58
N ALA A 16 10.68 32.34 -16.36
CA ALA A 16 10.60 33.00 -15.07
C ALA A 16 9.15 33.38 -14.79
N VAL A 17 8.56 32.80 -13.74
CA VAL A 17 7.27 33.23 -13.21
C VAL A 17 7.54 34.18 -12.04
N LEU A 18 7.26 35.47 -12.25
CA LEU A 18 7.24 36.50 -11.22
C LEU A 18 6.02 36.26 -10.31
N LEU A 19 6.25 35.88 -9.05
CA LEU A 19 5.24 35.90 -8.00
C LEU A 19 5.30 37.24 -7.25
N PRO A 20 4.14 37.83 -6.86
CA PRO A 20 4.10 39.13 -6.21
C PRO A 20 4.60 39.04 -4.76
N LEU A 21 5.55 39.93 -4.44
CA LEU A 21 6.01 40.22 -3.08
C LEU A 21 4.86 40.83 -2.28
N SER A 22 4.39 40.14 -1.26
CA SER A 22 3.49 40.70 -0.26
C SER A 22 3.99 40.39 1.16
N GLY A 23 4.13 41.45 1.96
CA GLY A 23 4.05 41.43 3.41
C GLY A 23 5.27 40.96 4.19
N TRP A 24 6.20 41.88 4.47
CA TRP A 24 7.08 41.75 5.63
C TRP A 24 6.27 41.88 6.92
N GLY A 25 6.07 40.76 7.61
CA GLY A 25 5.74 40.72 9.03
C GLY A 25 6.92 40.14 9.78
N GLN A 26 7.67 40.98 10.50
CA GLN A 26 8.63 40.50 11.50
C GLN A 26 7.84 39.83 12.64
N GLN A 27 7.74 38.50 12.61
CA GLN A 27 7.40 37.71 13.80
C GLN A 27 8.70 37.38 14.53
N GLY A 28 8.70 37.65 15.84
CA GLY A 28 9.85 37.50 16.72
C GLY A 28 10.46 36.09 16.68
N ARG A 29 11.79 36.04 16.79
CA ARG A 29 12.58 34.82 16.95
C ARG A 29 12.32 34.17 18.32
N GLY A 30 11.17 33.50 18.47
CA GLY A 30 11.07 32.35 19.36
C GLY A 30 11.61 31.14 18.63
N SER A 31 12.55 30.39 19.22
CA SER A 31 13.10 29.19 18.59
C SER A 31 12.01 28.11 18.50
N ALA A 32 11.28 28.06 17.39
CA ALA A 32 10.34 26.97 17.12
C ALA A 32 11.11 25.66 17.01
N VAL A 33 10.63 24.61 17.69
CA VAL A 33 11.15 23.26 17.52
C VAL A 33 10.99 22.85 16.05
N PRO A 34 12.04 22.35 15.38
CA PRO A 34 11.92 21.91 13.99
C PRO A 34 10.86 20.82 13.80
N ALA A 35 10.30 20.72 12.59
CA ALA A 35 9.36 19.65 12.26
C ALA A 35 10.06 18.28 12.24
N LEU A 36 9.32 17.22 12.59
CA LEU A 36 9.82 15.85 12.45
C LEU A 36 9.98 15.49 10.97
N PRO A 37 11.13 14.94 10.56
CA PRO A 37 11.34 14.49 9.19
C PRO A 37 10.54 13.21 8.91
N GLU A 38 10.08 13.05 7.66
CA GLU A 38 9.32 11.87 7.24
C GLU A 38 10.25 10.70 6.91
N PRO A 39 10.04 9.51 7.48
CA PRO A 39 10.77 8.32 7.07
C PRO A 39 10.45 7.92 5.61
N PRO A 40 11.40 7.31 4.87
CA PRO A 40 11.19 6.96 3.47
C PRO A 40 10.00 6.01 3.25
N GLY A 41 9.15 6.35 2.27
CA GLY A 41 7.98 5.55 1.87
C GLY A 41 6.84 5.54 2.88
N THR A 42 6.78 6.55 3.76
CA THR A 42 5.73 6.68 4.78
C THR A 42 4.96 7.99 4.62
N VAL A 43 3.75 8.01 5.15
CA VAL A 43 2.92 9.21 5.31
C VAL A 43 2.66 9.46 6.79
N ARG A 44 2.49 10.73 7.18
CA ARG A 44 2.21 11.11 8.57
C ARG A 44 0.76 10.82 8.94
N VAL A 45 0.54 10.05 10.00
CA VAL A 45 -0.80 9.63 10.50
C VAL A 45 -1.09 10.09 11.93
N GLY A 46 -0.11 10.72 12.58
CA GLY A 46 -0.22 11.30 13.92
C GLY A 46 0.94 12.25 14.21
N GLU A 47 1.10 12.67 15.47
CA GLU A 47 2.13 13.66 15.84
C GLU A 47 3.56 13.17 15.57
N ASN A 48 3.88 11.98 16.04
CA ASN A 48 5.17 11.33 15.81
C ASN A 48 5.02 9.96 15.12
N LEU A 49 3.83 9.71 14.57
CA LEU A 49 3.46 8.46 13.93
C LEU A 49 3.39 8.64 12.42
N PHE A 50 4.08 7.74 11.74
CA PHE A 50 4.11 7.59 10.30
C PHE A 50 3.69 6.17 9.96
N MET A 51 3.13 5.95 8.78
CA MET A 51 2.74 4.63 8.32
C MET A 51 3.17 4.45 6.88
N ASP A 52 3.56 3.24 6.51
CA ASP A 52 3.84 2.91 5.12
C ASP A 52 2.67 3.28 4.21
N GLU A 53 2.98 4.00 3.15
CA GLU A 53 2.00 4.48 2.18
C GLU A 53 1.20 3.31 1.56
N THR A 54 1.85 2.16 1.42
CA THR A 54 1.35 0.96 0.75
C THR A 54 1.66 -0.29 1.57
N GLU A 55 1.10 -1.45 1.20
CA GLU A 55 1.54 -2.72 1.79
C GLU A 55 3.01 -3.00 1.45
N VAL A 56 3.70 -3.78 2.30
CA VAL A 56 5.06 -4.24 1.97
C VAL A 56 5.00 -5.12 0.72
N ALA A 57 5.54 -4.62 -0.39
CA ALA A 57 5.61 -5.37 -1.65
C ALA A 57 6.72 -6.43 -1.70
N ASN A 58 6.60 -7.34 -2.66
CA ASN A 58 7.59 -8.39 -2.93
C ASN A 58 9.01 -7.81 -3.14
N ILE A 59 9.15 -6.67 -3.83
CA ILE A 59 10.45 -6.01 -4.05
C ILE A 59 11.11 -5.57 -2.74
N HIS A 60 10.34 -5.06 -1.78
CA HIS A 60 10.84 -4.67 -0.46
C HIS A 60 11.30 -5.89 0.34
N TRP A 61 10.57 -7.00 0.23
CA TRP A 61 10.95 -8.25 0.89
C TRP A 61 12.17 -8.91 0.22
N LEU A 62 12.31 -8.81 -1.10
CA LEU A 62 13.50 -9.26 -1.82
C LEU A 62 14.75 -8.49 -1.39
N GLU A 63 14.64 -7.17 -1.18
CA GLU A 63 15.71 -6.37 -0.60
C GLU A 63 16.06 -6.85 0.82
N TYR A 64 15.05 -7.05 1.67
CA TYR A 64 15.25 -7.60 3.01
C TYR A 64 15.99 -8.94 2.99
N LEU A 65 15.59 -9.85 2.09
CA LEU A 65 16.24 -11.14 1.91
C LEU A 65 17.68 -11.01 1.39
N HIS A 66 17.95 -10.07 0.49
CA HIS A 66 19.30 -9.80 -0.01
C HIS A 66 20.25 -9.44 1.13
N PHE A 67 19.88 -8.46 1.96
CA PHE A 67 20.69 -8.05 3.10
C PHE A 67 20.75 -9.10 4.19
N THR A 68 19.63 -9.79 4.48
CA THR A 68 19.62 -10.88 5.46
C THR A 68 20.54 -12.03 5.07
N ARG A 69 20.62 -12.37 3.78
CA ARG A 69 21.54 -13.41 3.29
C ARG A 69 23.01 -13.03 3.49
N ARG A 70 23.32 -11.74 3.37
CA ARG A 70 24.68 -11.21 3.48
C ARG A 70 25.10 -10.99 4.92
N ASP A 71 24.21 -10.45 5.74
CA ASP A 71 24.52 -9.91 7.06
C ASP A 71 24.12 -10.88 8.20
N SER A 72 23.62 -12.08 7.90
CA SER A 72 23.17 -13.06 8.90
C SER A 72 23.52 -14.51 8.51
N SER A 73 23.27 -15.46 9.42
CA SER A 73 23.53 -16.87 9.16
C SER A 73 22.58 -17.43 8.08
N LEU A 74 23.06 -18.42 7.34
CA LEU A 74 22.23 -19.14 6.36
C LEU A 74 20.98 -19.77 7.00
N ALA A 75 21.11 -20.25 8.24
CA ALA A 75 19.98 -20.77 9.02
C ALA A 75 18.91 -19.69 9.23
N TYR A 76 19.30 -18.51 9.69
CA TYR A 76 18.38 -17.39 9.87
C TYR A 76 17.74 -16.95 8.55
N TYR A 77 18.54 -16.78 7.48
CA TYR A 77 18.03 -16.46 6.15
C TYR A 77 16.92 -17.41 5.69
N ARG A 78 17.11 -18.73 5.86
CA ARG A 78 16.11 -19.74 5.50
C ARG A 78 14.80 -19.57 6.28
N THR A 79 14.85 -19.11 7.53
CA THR A 79 13.63 -18.82 8.31
C THR A 79 12.86 -17.60 7.80
N GLN A 80 13.48 -16.72 7.02
CA GLN A 80 12.87 -15.50 6.46
C GLN A 80 12.28 -15.69 5.07
N LEU A 81 12.44 -16.86 4.46
CA LEU A 81 11.81 -17.17 3.17
C LEU A 81 10.27 -17.20 3.32
N PRO A 82 9.53 -16.54 2.42
CA PRO A 82 8.08 -16.65 2.35
C PRO A 82 7.63 -18.07 2.05
N ASP A 83 6.45 -18.44 2.57
CA ASP A 83 5.75 -19.64 2.16
C ASP A 83 5.19 -19.46 0.74
N SER A 84 5.59 -20.34 -0.18
CA SER A 84 5.13 -20.31 -1.57
C SER A 84 3.95 -21.23 -1.85
N THR A 85 3.48 -22.04 -0.90
CA THR A 85 2.41 -23.04 -1.16
C THR A 85 1.02 -22.41 -1.27
N GLY A 86 0.86 -21.16 -0.82
CA GLY A 86 -0.39 -20.41 -0.92
C GLY A 86 -0.75 -19.96 -2.34
N TRP A 87 0.16 -20.11 -3.31
CA TRP A 87 -0.04 -19.71 -4.70
C TRP A 87 0.27 -20.85 -5.66
N GLN A 88 -0.58 -21.02 -6.67
CA GLN A 88 -0.20 -21.82 -7.83
C GLN A 88 0.96 -21.12 -8.58
N PRO A 89 1.87 -21.88 -9.21
CA PRO A 89 2.91 -21.30 -10.06
C PRO A 89 2.29 -20.40 -11.12
N VAL A 90 2.81 -19.19 -11.23
CA VAL A 90 2.30 -18.20 -12.17
C VAL A 90 3.01 -18.38 -13.52
N PRO A 91 2.28 -18.49 -14.64
CA PRO A 91 2.89 -18.56 -15.96
C PRO A 91 3.75 -17.32 -16.25
N ASP A 92 4.81 -17.51 -17.03
CA ASP A 92 5.58 -16.40 -17.55
C ASP A 92 4.66 -15.51 -18.43
N PRO A 93 4.59 -14.18 -18.20
CA PRO A 93 3.79 -13.28 -19.02
C PRO A 93 4.09 -13.36 -20.52
N GLU A 94 5.34 -13.65 -20.87
CA GLU A 94 5.78 -13.83 -22.27
C GLU A 94 5.69 -15.30 -22.73
N GLN A 95 5.32 -16.22 -21.83
CA GLN A 95 5.27 -17.68 -22.04
C GLN A 95 6.58 -18.28 -22.57
N THR A 96 7.72 -17.61 -22.36
CA THR A 96 9.03 -18.05 -22.85
C THR A 96 9.80 -18.92 -21.85
N GLY A 97 9.39 -18.90 -20.57
CA GLY A 97 10.00 -19.69 -19.50
C GLY A 97 9.03 -20.52 -18.65
N PRO A 98 9.56 -21.33 -17.71
CA PRO A 98 8.73 -22.13 -16.80
C PRO A 98 7.93 -21.23 -15.85
N ALA A 99 6.77 -21.73 -15.40
CA ALA A 99 5.97 -21.06 -14.39
C ALA A 99 6.78 -20.83 -13.10
N GLN A 100 6.61 -19.67 -12.48
CA GLN A 100 7.40 -19.23 -11.32
C GLN A 100 6.50 -19.05 -10.10
N ALA A 101 7.04 -19.31 -8.91
CA ALA A 101 6.35 -18.94 -7.68
C ALA A 101 6.10 -17.41 -7.66
N TYR A 102 4.89 -17.01 -7.27
CA TYR A 102 4.45 -15.60 -7.18
C TYR A 102 5.54 -14.65 -6.66
N PHE A 103 6.12 -14.98 -5.50
CA PHE A 103 7.14 -14.17 -4.84
C PHE A 103 8.41 -13.92 -5.69
N ARG A 104 8.76 -14.87 -6.57
CA ARG A 104 9.99 -14.81 -7.38
C ARG A 104 9.75 -14.25 -8.78
N ALA A 105 8.50 -14.21 -9.23
CA ALA A 105 8.15 -13.78 -10.56
C ALA A 105 8.34 -12.25 -10.73
N PRO A 106 9.17 -11.77 -11.68
CA PRO A 106 9.48 -10.34 -11.83
C PRO A 106 8.26 -9.44 -12.05
N GLY A 107 7.22 -9.93 -12.75
CA GLY A 107 5.98 -9.19 -12.98
C GLY A 107 5.18 -8.86 -11.71
N TYR A 108 5.48 -9.54 -10.60
CA TYR A 108 4.79 -9.37 -9.31
C TYR A 108 5.60 -8.62 -8.26
N ARG A 109 6.72 -7.98 -8.65
CA ARG A 109 7.59 -7.24 -7.71
C ARG A 109 6.87 -6.13 -6.94
N TYR A 110 5.90 -5.47 -7.58
CA TYR A 110 5.12 -4.38 -6.98
C TYR A 110 3.75 -4.84 -6.47
N TYR A 111 3.59 -6.14 -6.18
CA TYR A 111 2.40 -6.69 -5.54
C TYR A 111 2.71 -7.00 -4.07
N PRO A 112 1.70 -7.11 -3.19
CA PRO A 112 1.91 -7.34 -1.77
C PRO A 112 2.71 -8.61 -1.46
N ALA A 113 3.65 -8.53 -0.53
CA ALA A 113 4.33 -9.70 0.01
C ALA A 113 3.34 -10.52 0.84
N THR A 114 3.10 -11.76 0.41
CA THR A 114 2.20 -12.72 1.05
C THR A 114 2.95 -14.02 1.36
N GLY A 115 2.33 -14.94 2.09
CA GLY A 115 3.05 -16.10 2.61
C GLY A 115 4.04 -15.75 3.73
N ILE A 116 3.85 -14.59 4.37
CA ILE A 116 4.68 -14.09 5.47
C ILE A 116 4.06 -14.50 6.80
N ARG A 117 4.87 -14.97 7.75
CA ARG A 117 4.47 -15.22 9.13
C ARG A 117 4.59 -13.95 9.97
N TYR A 118 3.79 -13.85 11.02
CA TYR A 118 3.84 -12.73 11.97
C TYR A 118 5.25 -12.41 12.49
N GLU A 119 6.04 -13.43 12.85
CA GLU A 119 7.42 -13.19 13.34
C GLU A 119 8.37 -12.69 12.25
N GLN A 120 8.15 -13.09 11.00
CA GLN A 120 8.91 -12.58 9.86
C GLN A 120 8.56 -11.10 9.63
N ALA A 121 7.27 -10.73 9.64
CA ALA A 121 6.83 -9.34 9.48
C ALA A 121 7.43 -8.43 10.58
N ARG A 122 7.45 -8.90 11.83
CA ARG A 122 8.13 -8.19 12.93
C ARG A 122 9.64 -8.08 12.72
N ALA A 123 10.29 -9.14 12.25
CA ALA A 123 11.71 -9.12 11.94
C ALA A 123 12.04 -8.13 10.82
N TYR A 124 11.18 -8.03 9.81
CA TYR A 124 11.27 -7.03 8.74
C TYR A 124 11.17 -5.60 9.27
N CYS A 125 10.15 -5.26 10.08
CA CYS A 125 10.05 -3.90 10.62
C CYS A 125 11.26 -3.55 11.51
N ARG A 126 11.77 -4.50 12.31
CA ARG A 126 13.03 -4.28 13.08
C ARG A 126 14.24 -4.05 12.17
N TRP A 127 14.41 -4.86 11.13
CA TRP A 127 15.48 -4.69 10.16
C TRP A 127 15.41 -3.33 9.47
N ARG A 128 14.22 -2.93 9.03
CA ARG A 128 14.00 -1.63 8.38
C ARG A 128 14.30 -0.47 9.32
N SER A 129 13.98 -0.58 10.60
CA SER A 129 14.39 0.39 11.63
C SER A 129 15.91 0.56 11.67
N ALA A 130 16.67 -0.53 11.71
CA ALA A 130 18.12 -0.47 11.73
C ALA A 130 18.69 0.14 10.44
N VAL A 131 18.16 -0.25 9.28
CA VAL A 131 18.63 0.25 7.98
C VAL A 131 18.30 1.73 7.80
N VAL A 132 17.07 2.17 8.07
CA VAL A 132 16.68 3.58 7.90
C VAL A 132 17.42 4.48 8.89
N ASN A 133 17.59 4.08 10.14
CA ASN A 133 18.38 4.86 11.08
C ASN A 133 19.83 5.03 10.60
N ARG A 134 20.48 3.93 10.21
CA ARG A 134 21.90 3.94 9.82
C ARG A 134 22.14 4.63 8.47
N SER A 135 21.35 4.28 7.46
CA SER A 135 21.59 4.65 6.07
C SER A 135 20.89 5.94 5.66
N TYR A 136 19.77 6.30 6.31
CA TYR A 136 19.02 7.51 6.00
C TYR A 136 19.24 8.59 7.07
N PHE A 137 18.70 8.44 8.28
CA PHE A 137 18.75 9.51 9.29
C PHE A 137 20.16 9.88 9.77
N GLN A 138 21.08 8.91 9.80
CA GLN A 138 22.48 9.14 10.13
C GLN A 138 23.36 9.42 8.89
N GLY A 139 22.77 9.36 7.69
CA GLY A 139 23.46 9.54 6.42
C GLY A 139 23.88 10.99 6.15
N PRO A 140 24.94 11.21 5.35
CA PRO A 140 25.42 12.55 5.03
C PRO A 140 24.40 13.34 4.18
N GLU A 141 23.66 12.68 3.29
CA GLU A 141 22.62 13.30 2.46
C GLU A 141 21.50 13.89 3.32
N PHE A 142 21.04 13.15 4.34
CA PHE A 142 20.01 13.62 5.25
C PHE A 142 20.46 14.88 6.00
N ARG A 143 21.68 14.88 6.56
CA ARG A 143 22.25 16.06 7.24
C ARG A 143 22.41 17.27 6.33
N LYS A 144 22.64 17.05 5.04
CA LYS A 144 22.72 18.10 4.03
C LYS A 144 21.33 18.66 3.71
N GLN A 145 20.32 17.81 3.62
CA GLN A 145 18.93 18.18 3.34
C GLN A 145 18.23 18.84 4.53
N HIS A 146 18.65 18.51 5.75
CA HIS A 146 18.02 18.97 7.01
C HIS A 146 19.00 19.74 7.92
N PRO A 147 19.53 20.91 7.49
CA PRO A 147 20.43 21.71 8.32
C PRO A 147 19.80 22.20 9.63
N GLU A 148 18.48 22.36 9.68
CA GLU A 148 17.69 22.71 10.87
C GLU A 148 17.72 21.62 11.96
N LEU A 149 18.02 20.37 11.57
CA LEU A 149 18.08 19.22 12.47
C LEU A 149 19.50 18.93 12.96
N ARG A 150 20.48 19.80 12.66
CA ARG A 150 21.89 19.58 13.04
C ARG A 150 22.07 19.34 14.52
N ASP A 151 21.34 20.02 15.40
CA ASP A 151 21.48 19.87 16.86
C ASP A 151 20.59 18.77 17.44
N TYR A 152 20.02 17.92 16.59
CA TYR A 152 19.10 16.86 16.99
C TYR A 152 19.60 15.49 16.56
N THR A 153 19.32 14.50 17.40
CA THR A 153 19.35 13.09 17.04
C THR A 153 17.95 12.66 16.62
N VAL A 154 17.81 12.27 15.35
CA VAL A 154 16.57 11.72 14.79
C VAL A 154 16.69 10.19 14.74
N THR A 155 15.66 9.51 15.20
CA THR A 155 15.54 8.05 15.11
C THR A 155 14.14 7.62 14.71
N VAL A 156 14.03 6.46 14.08
CA VAL A 156 12.75 5.81 13.74
C VAL A 156 12.69 4.38 14.27
N GLU A 157 11.53 4.00 14.75
CA GLU A 157 11.20 2.63 15.10
C GLU A 157 9.99 2.17 14.27
N TYR A 158 10.22 1.23 13.36
CA TYR A 158 9.16 0.54 12.62
C TYR A 158 8.69 -0.70 13.37
N ARG A 159 7.37 -0.90 13.39
CA ARG A 159 6.69 -2.06 13.96
C ARG A 159 5.36 -2.32 13.25
N LEU A 160 4.71 -3.43 13.56
CA LEU A 160 3.31 -3.60 13.18
C LEU A 160 2.43 -2.60 13.96
N PRO A 161 1.39 -2.02 13.34
CA PRO A 161 0.47 -1.11 14.03
C PRO A 161 -0.37 -1.87 15.04
N THR A 162 -0.70 -1.25 16.18
CA THR A 162 -1.81 -1.73 17.00
C THR A 162 -3.12 -1.62 16.22
N GLU A 163 -4.16 -2.34 16.64
CA GLU A 163 -5.46 -2.25 15.97
C GLU A 163 -6.01 -0.82 15.98
N ALA A 164 -5.89 -0.10 17.09
CA ALA A 164 -6.34 1.29 17.20
C ALA A 164 -5.56 2.24 16.28
N GLU A 165 -4.24 2.08 16.18
CA GLU A 165 -3.42 2.87 15.25
C GLU A 165 -3.77 2.56 13.79
N TRP A 166 -4.04 1.29 13.48
CA TRP A 166 -4.48 0.87 12.16
C TRP A 166 -5.83 1.51 11.81
N GLU A 167 -6.81 1.44 12.72
CA GLU A 167 -8.14 2.02 12.53
C GLU A 167 -8.09 3.55 12.36
N GLN A 168 -7.30 4.24 13.19
CA GLN A 168 -7.10 5.68 13.07
C GLN A 168 -6.49 6.05 11.72
N ALA A 169 -5.45 5.32 11.31
CA ALA A 169 -4.77 5.55 10.04
C ALA A 169 -5.71 5.27 8.86
N ALA A 170 -6.47 4.19 8.92
CA ALA A 170 -7.47 3.80 7.91
C ALA A 170 -8.60 4.84 7.78
N ALA A 171 -9.03 5.43 8.90
CA ALA A 171 -10.03 6.49 8.91
C ALA A 171 -9.60 7.77 8.17
N GLY A 172 -8.30 7.99 7.97
CA GLY A 172 -7.80 9.07 7.12
C GLY A 172 -8.23 10.47 7.56
N GLY A 173 -8.40 10.70 8.86
CA GLY A 173 -8.86 11.97 9.43
C GLY A 173 -10.38 12.19 9.44
N LEU A 174 -11.16 11.20 8.99
CA LEU A 174 -12.61 11.23 9.09
C LEU A 174 -13.06 10.78 10.48
N ALA A 175 -14.20 11.31 10.94
CA ALA A 175 -14.86 10.79 12.13
C ALA A 175 -15.22 9.31 11.90
N ALA A 176 -15.13 8.49 12.95
CA ALA A 176 -15.43 7.06 12.86
C ALA A 176 -16.83 6.83 12.26
N GLY A 177 -16.87 6.31 11.03
CA GLY A 177 -18.08 5.92 10.33
C GLY A 177 -18.21 4.38 10.25
N PRO A 178 -19.43 3.83 10.12
CA PRO A 178 -19.65 2.39 10.17
C PRO A 178 -19.26 1.64 8.88
N ARG A 179 -19.02 2.31 7.74
CA ARG A 179 -18.91 1.65 6.42
C ARG A 179 -17.56 1.90 5.72
N PRO A 180 -16.93 0.87 5.09
CA PRO A 180 -15.62 1.00 4.44
C PRO A 180 -15.54 2.07 3.35
N PHE A 181 -16.64 2.31 2.64
CA PHE A 181 -16.69 3.29 1.55
C PHE A 181 -16.79 4.74 2.01
N GLU A 182 -17.09 4.99 3.28
CA GLU A 182 -17.05 6.32 3.88
C GLU A 182 -15.61 6.75 4.23
N LEU A 183 -14.64 5.81 4.22
CA LEU A 183 -13.23 6.04 4.60
C LEU A 183 -12.38 6.67 3.50
N VAL A 184 -12.93 6.79 2.30
CA VAL A 184 -12.20 7.29 1.14
C VAL A 184 -12.85 8.56 0.67
N GLN A 185 -12.05 9.61 0.61
CA GLN A 185 -12.47 10.88 0.04
C GLN A 185 -12.91 10.67 -1.42
N THR A 186 -14.09 11.17 -1.73
CA THR A 186 -14.81 11.05 -3.00
C THR A 186 -14.19 11.83 -4.15
N ARG A 187 -13.03 12.48 -3.94
CA ARG A 187 -12.26 13.07 -5.03
C ARG A 187 -11.39 12.01 -5.67
N SER A 188 -12.03 11.11 -6.39
CA SER A 188 -11.29 10.33 -7.37
C SER A 188 -10.61 11.28 -8.34
N VAL A 189 -9.31 11.11 -8.55
CA VAL A 189 -8.59 11.79 -9.64
C VAL A 189 -9.15 11.37 -11.01
N ARG A 190 -9.88 10.23 -11.09
CA ARG A 190 -10.58 9.74 -12.28
C ARG A 190 -11.98 9.21 -11.95
N LYS A 191 -13.03 9.76 -12.56
CA LYS A 191 -14.39 9.16 -12.47
C LYS A 191 -14.32 7.68 -12.88
N PRO A 192 -14.91 6.75 -12.11
CA PRO A 192 -14.90 5.33 -12.49
C PRO A 192 -15.54 5.18 -13.87
N LYS A 193 -14.94 4.34 -14.72
CA LYS A 193 -15.45 4.11 -16.07
C LYS A 193 -16.79 3.39 -15.96
N PRO A 194 -17.88 3.92 -16.53
CA PRO A 194 -19.16 3.23 -16.53
C PRO A 194 -19.08 1.97 -17.41
N GLN A 195 -19.62 0.86 -16.91
CA GLN A 195 -19.87 -0.35 -17.70
C GLN A 195 -21.35 -0.36 -18.04
N LYS A 196 -21.69 0.03 -19.26
CA LYS A 196 -23.09 0.03 -19.72
C LYS A 196 -23.50 -1.40 -20.05
N LEU A 197 -24.64 -1.83 -19.52
CA LEU A 197 -25.08 -3.22 -19.66
C LEU A 197 -25.43 -3.59 -21.11
N ASN A 198 -25.95 -2.64 -21.89
CA ASN A 198 -26.22 -2.83 -23.32
C ASN A 198 -24.96 -3.00 -24.18
N GLU A 199 -23.77 -2.85 -23.61
CA GLU A 199 -22.47 -2.99 -24.27
C GLU A 199 -21.65 -4.15 -23.65
N SER A 200 -22.22 -4.98 -22.75
CA SER A 200 -21.50 -6.04 -22.04
C SER A 200 -22.36 -7.29 -21.76
N ASP A 201 -22.37 -8.23 -22.71
CA ASP A 201 -23.12 -9.49 -22.61
C ASP A 201 -22.72 -10.33 -21.37
N ASP A 202 -21.42 -10.39 -21.05
CA ASP A 202 -20.91 -11.15 -19.90
C ASP A 202 -21.45 -10.62 -18.56
N LEU A 203 -21.57 -9.30 -18.44
CA LEU A 203 -22.06 -8.65 -17.23
C LEU A 203 -23.57 -8.84 -17.08
N VAL A 204 -24.32 -8.78 -18.18
CA VAL A 204 -25.76 -9.11 -18.21
C VAL A 204 -25.98 -10.56 -17.78
N ALA A 205 -25.26 -11.50 -18.39
CA ALA A 205 -25.36 -12.92 -18.04
C ALA A 205 -25.04 -13.19 -16.55
N CYS A 206 -24.06 -12.47 -16.00
CA CYS A 206 -23.75 -12.54 -14.57
C CYS A 206 -24.91 -12.01 -13.70
N LEU A 207 -25.48 -10.86 -14.04
CA LEU A 207 -26.61 -10.26 -13.31
C LEU A 207 -27.85 -11.17 -13.35
N ASP A 208 -28.13 -11.78 -14.51
CA ASP A 208 -29.18 -12.79 -14.68
C ASP A 208 -28.97 -13.99 -13.76
N ALA A 209 -27.75 -14.54 -13.73
CA ALA A 209 -27.40 -15.68 -12.87
C ALA A 209 -27.51 -15.35 -11.37
N LEU A 210 -27.31 -14.08 -11.00
CA LEU A 210 -27.49 -13.58 -9.63
C LEU A 210 -28.93 -13.14 -9.33
N HIS A 211 -29.83 -13.22 -10.31
CA HIS A 211 -31.21 -12.73 -10.22
C HIS A 211 -31.33 -11.27 -9.78
N LEU A 212 -30.41 -10.42 -10.26
CA LEU A 212 -30.40 -8.99 -9.96
C LEU A 212 -31.17 -8.21 -11.03
N ALA A 213 -32.05 -7.31 -10.59
CA ALA A 213 -32.80 -6.45 -11.51
C ALA A 213 -31.85 -5.46 -12.22
N HIS A 214 -31.91 -5.43 -13.54
CA HIS A 214 -30.99 -4.64 -14.36
C HIS A 214 -31.71 -4.06 -15.60
N PRO A 215 -32.46 -2.94 -15.47
CA PRO A 215 -33.08 -2.30 -16.62
C PRO A 215 -32.03 -1.91 -17.68
N ALA A 216 -32.42 -1.80 -18.96
CA ALA A 216 -31.47 -1.50 -20.05
C ALA A 216 -30.67 -0.19 -19.87
N THR A 217 -31.18 0.75 -19.07
CA THR A 217 -30.53 2.01 -18.69
C THR A 217 -29.61 1.90 -17.48
N GLU A 218 -29.57 0.75 -16.81
CA GLU A 218 -28.73 0.52 -15.65
C GLU A 218 -27.25 0.62 -16.01
N THR A 219 -26.45 1.05 -15.05
CA THR A 219 -25.00 1.16 -15.20
C THR A 219 -24.34 0.45 -14.02
N ALA A 220 -23.36 -0.40 -14.32
CA ALA A 220 -22.48 -0.94 -13.30
C ALA A 220 -21.17 -0.16 -13.25
N TYR A 221 -20.57 -0.09 -12.07
CA TYR A 221 -19.26 0.49 -11.84
C TYR A 221 -18.37 -0.51 -11.16
N GLU A 222 -17.09 -0.56 -11.57
CA GLU A 222 -16.08 -1.31 -10.84
C GLU A 222 -15.86 -0.70 -9.46
N LEU A 223 -15.76 -1.56 -8.44
CA LEU A 223 -15.36 -1.13 -7.12
C LEU A 223 -13.91 -0.63 -7.15
N PRO A 224 -13.60 0.48 -6.46
CA PRO A 224 -12.24 1.03 -6.44
C PRO A 224 -11.28 0.24 -5.55
N TYR A 225 -11.78 -0.78 -4.83
CA TYR A 225 -11.00 -1.65 -3.94
C TYR A 225 -10.96 -3.07 -4.48
N ASN A 226 -9.84 -3.74 -4.26
CA ASN A 226 -9.69 -5.14 -4.61
C ASN A 226 -10.31 -6.05 -3.53
N LEU A 227 -11.61 -6.29 -3.62
CA LEU A 227 -12.41 -7.11 -2.70
C LEU A 227 -13.02 -8.32 -3.44
N ARG A 228 -13.82 -9.12 -2.73
CA ARG A 228 -14.54 -10.25 -3.34
C ARG A 228 -15.54 -9.78 -4.39
N GLU A 229 -16.37 -8.79 -4.05
CA GLU A 229 -17.22 -8.10 -5.00
C GLU A 229 -16.36 -7.13 -5.81
N ASN A 230 -16.64 -7.05 -7.11
CA ASN A 230 -15.91 -6.21 -8.05
C ASN A 230 -16.79 -5.15 -8.70
N TYR A 231 -18.11 -5.20 -8.53
CA TYR A 231 -19.05 -4.23 -9.12
C TYR A 231 -20.10 -3.73 -8.14
N TYR A 232 -20.67 -2.57 -8.44
CA TYR A 232 -21.92 -2.09 -7.86
C TYR A 232 -22.84 -1.47 -8.92
N LEU A 233 -24.16 -1.59 -8.71
CA LEU A 233 -25.18 -0.98 -9.57
C LEU A 233 -25.41 0.48 -9.19
N ALA A 234 -25.50 1.36 -10.19
CA ALA A 234 -25.65 2.80 -10.00
C ALA A 234 -26.97 3.17 -9.30
N SER A 235 -28.07 2.50 -9.68
CA SER A 235 -29.41 2.83 -9.16
C SER A 235 -29.63 2.41 -7.70
N SER A 236 -29.13 1.23 -7.32
CA SER A 236 -29.43 0.58 -6.05
C SER A 236 -28.26 0.57 -5.06
N ASN A 237 -27.04 0.90 -5.51
CA ASN A 237 -25.79 0.64 -4.80
C ASN A 237 -25.60 -0.84 -4.39
N GLN A 238 -26.31 -1.76 -5.05
CA GLN A 238 -26.16 -3.18 -4.80
C GLN A 238 -24.80 -3.64 -5.34
N VAL A 239 -23.98 -4.17 -4.46
CA VAL A 239 -22.64 -4.73 -4.77
C VAL A 239 -22.75 -6.20 -5.12
N PHE A 240 -21.93 -6.66 -6.08
CA PHE A 240 -21.96 -8.03 -6.56
C PHE A 240 -20.60 -8.45 -7.14
N ALA A 241 -20.42 -9.77 -7.27
CA ALA A 241 -19.22 -10.38 -7.81
C ALA A 241 -19.54 -11.06 -9.14
N CYS A 242 -18.79 -10.69 -10.19
CA CYS A 242 -18.81 -11.40 -11.47
C CYS A 242 -17.43 -11.97 -11.76
N ALA A 243 -17.40 -13.24 -12.19
CA ALA A 243 -16.16 -13.86 -12.63
C ALA A 243 -15.61 -13.09 -13.84
N PRO A 244 -14.29 -12.79 -13.87
CA PRO A 244 -13.71 -12.15 -15.02
C PRO A 244 -13.71 -13.12 -16.22
N VAL A 245 -13.95 -12.59 -17.42
CA VAL A 245 -13.96 -13.34 -18.69
C VAL A 245 -12.64 -14.08 -18.93
N LYS A 246 -11.54 -13.51 -18.44
CA LYS A 246 -10.21 -14.14 -18.42
C LYS A 246 -9.77 -14.29 -16.98
N GLU A 247 -9.20 -15.44 -16.64
CA GLU A 247 -8.59 -15.66 -15.34
C GLU A 247 -7.55 -14.57 -15.07
N LYS A 248 -7.81 -13.74 -14.06
CA LYS A 248 -6.93 -12.68 -13.61
C LYS A 248 -6.31 -13.10 -12.29
N PHE A 249 -5.03 -12.75 -12.13
CA PHE A 249 -4.40 -12.87 -10.83
C PHE A 249 -5.17 -12.02 -9.81
N PRO A 250 -5.51 -12.55 -8.63
CA PRO A 250 -6.48 -11.91 -7.74
C PRO A 250 -5.90 -10.72 -6.95
N LEU A 251 -4.59 -10.61 -6.81
CA LEU A 251 -3.97 -9.41 -6.23
C LEU A 251 -3.82 -8.31 -7.27
N GLN A 252 -3.73 -7.07 -6.81
CA GLN A 252 -3.36 -5.90 -7.60
C GLN A 252 -2.02 -5.33 -7.13
N PRO A 253 -1.32 -4.54 -7.96
CA PRO A 253 -0.16 -3.78 -7.50
C PRO A 253 -0.50 -2.88 -6.31
N ILE A 254 0.45 -2.71 -5.40
CA ILE A 254 0.30 -1.96 -4.15
C ILE A 254 -0.01 -0.46 -4.33
N THR A 255 0.10 0.04 -5.56
CA THR A 255 -0.15 1.45 -5.92
C THR A 255 -1.48 1.65 -6.66
N ILE A 256 -2.35 0.63 -6.71
CA ILE A 256 -3.67 0.74 -7.36
C ILE A 256 -4.70 1.25 -6.35
N GLY A 257 -5.70 1.97 -6.86
CA GLY A 257 -6.80 2.49 -6.08
C GLY A 257 -6.54 3.90 -5.54
N PRO A 258 -7.58 4.56 -5.02
CA PRO A 258 -7.43 5.87 -4.42
C PRO A 258 -6.79 5.77 -3.02
N PRO A 259 -5.88 6.70 -2.66
CA PRO A 259 -5.45 6.82 -1.28
C PRO A 259 -6.56 7.40 -0.37
N ASN A 260 -6.48 7.14 0.93
CA ASN A 260 -7.32 7.80 1.92
C ASN A 260 -6.83 9.24 2.23
N GLY A 261 -7.47 9.91 3.20
CA GLY A 261 -7.14 11.30 3.55
C GLY A 261 -5.71 11.53 4.08
N PHE A 262 -4.99 10.48 4.49
CA PHE A 262 -3.57 10.57 4.86
C PHE A 262 -2.61 10.17 3.73
N GLY A 263 -3.11 9.76 2.56
CA GLY A 263 -2.27 9.28 1.47
C GLY A 263 -2.04 7.76 1.47
N LEU A 264 -2.70 7.00 2.36
CA LEU A 264 -2.53 5.56 2.44
C LEU A 264 -3.32 4.84 1.36
N GLN A 265 -2.65 3.99 0.57
CA GLN A 265 -3.24 3.18 -0.49
C GLN A 265 -3.57 1.78 0.03
N ASN A 266 -4.62 1.15 -0.53
CA ASN A 266 -5.00 -0.24 -0.25
C ASN A 266 -5.13 -0.60 1.24
N VAL A 267 -5.47 0.37 2.10
CA VAL A 267 -5.79 0.07 3.50
C VAL A 267 -7.06 -0.78 3.59
N ILE A 268 -7.91 -0.71 2.56
CA ILE A 268 -9.08 -1.54 2.38
C ILE A 268 -8.90 -2.44 1.16
N GLY A 269 -9.04 -3.75 1.37
CA GLY A 269 -8.93 -4.78 0.34
C GLY A 269 -7.50 -5.11 -0.04
N ASN A 270 -7.33 -5.73 -1.20
CA ASN A 270 -6.11 -6.34 -1.71
C ASN A 270 -5.61 -7.47 -0.78
N VAL A 271 -4.92 -7.14 0.31
CA VAL A 271 -4.56 -8.09 1.37
C VAL A 271 -4.99 -7.59 2.73
N ALA A 272 -5.41 -8.51 3.59
CA ALA A 272 -5.62 -8.19 5.00
C ALA A 272 -4.26 -7.91 5.65
N GLU A 273 -4.20 -6.99 6.59
CA GLU A 273 -2.94 -6.52 7.16
C GLU A 273 -2.77 -6.95 8.60
N MET A 274 -1.66 -7.64 8.88
CA MET A 274 -1.31 -8.02 10.25
C MET A 274 -1.18 -6.80 11.16
N THR A 275 -1.73 -6.91 12.37
CA THR A 275 -1.57 -5.93 13.43
C THR A 275 -0.52 -6.39 14.44
N ALA A 276 -0.23 -5.57 15.44
CA ALA A 276 0.64 -5.93 16.56
C ALA A 276 0.08 -7.09 17.39
N THR A 277 -1.23 -7.36 17.32
CA THR A 277 -1.85 -8.53 17.95
C THR A 277 -1.69 -9.74 17.02
N LYS A 278 -0.86 -10.71 17.42
CA LYS A 278 -0.62 -11.93 16.63
C LYS A 278 -1.94 -12.65 16.36
N GLY A 279 -2.15 -13.00 15.09
CA GLY A 279 -3.36 -13.70 14.64
C GLY A 279 -4.54 -12.77 14.37
N VAL A 280 -4.36 -11.44 14.47
CA VAL A 280 -5.36 -10.45 14.10
C VAL A 280 -4.87 -9.61 12.93
N ALA A 281 -5.63 -9.63 11.85
CA ALA A 281 -5.48 -8.76 10.68
C ALA A 281 -6.71 -7.87 10.49
N LYS A 282 -6.57 -6.78 9.74
CA LYS A 282 -7.64 -5.82 9.44
C LYS A 282 -7.65 -5.45 7.95
N GLY A 283 -8.69 -4.74 7.51
CA GLY A 283 -8.77 -4.12 6.18
C GLY A 283 -9.41 -4.95 5.07
N GLY A 284 -9.61 -6.26 5.27
CA GLY A 284 -10.14 -7.11 4.22
C GLY A 284 -9.09 -7.46 3.17
N SER A 285 -9.45 -8.34 2.26
CA SER A 285 -8.60 -8.80 1.16
C SER A 285 -9.44 -9.04 -0.08
N PHE A 286 -8.82 -9.45 -1.20
CA PHE A 286 -9.53 -9.90 -2.40
C PHE A 286 -10.52 -11.05 -2.15
N LYS A 287 -10.47 -11.73 -1.00
CA LYS A 287 -11.43 -12.78 -0.59
C LYS A 287 -12.57 -12.26 0.30
N THR A 288 -12.45 -11.03 0.78
CA THR A 288 -13.35 -10.47 1.79
C THR A 288 -14.52 -9.76 1.12
N SER A 289 -15.72 -10.08 1.59
CA SER A 289 -16.95 -9.44 1.11
C SER A 289 -17.08 -8.04 1.70
N ILE A 290 -17.46 -7.06 0.89
CA ILE A 290 -17.64 -5.66 1.31
C ILE A 290 -18.73 -5.54 2.38
N GLN A 291 -19.77 -6.38 2.35
CA GLN A 291 -20.86 -6.37 3.33
C GLN A 291 -20.38 -6.74 4.74
N GLY A 292 -19.33 -7.55 4.85
CA GLY A 292 -18.74 -7.97 6.13
C GLY A 292 -17.61 -7.07 6.62
N LEU A 293 -17.26 -6.03 5.86
CA LEU A 293 -16.08 -5.23 6.12
C LEU A 293 -16.44 -3.98 6.93
N THR A 294 -15.69 -3.72 8.00
CA THR A 294 -15.78 -2.51 8.83
C THR A 294 -14.37 -2.13 9.29
N LEU A 295 -14.15 -0.88 9.69
CA LEU A 295 -12.87 -0.47 10.29
C LEU A 295 -12.48 -1.32 11.50
N GLY A 296 -13.45 -1.53 12.41
CA GLY A 296 -13.25 -2.32 13.61
C GLY A 296 -13.13 -3.83 13.35
N GLY A 297 -13.50 -4.28 12.15
CA GLY A 297 -13.53 -5.69 11.77
C GLY A 297 -12.18 -6.36 11.93
N ARG A 298 -12.20 -7.56 12.52
CA ARG A 298 -11.01 -8.41 12.70
C ARG A 298 -11.08 -9.60 11.76
N GLN A 299 -9.94 -9.95 11.18
CA GLN A 299 -9.73 -11.18 10.42
C GLN A 299 -8.71 -12.04 11.16
N ALA A 300 -9.15 -13.22 11.58
CA ALA A 300 -8.29 -14.16 12.29
C ALA A 300 -7.38 -14.91 11.30
N TYR A 301 -6.14 -15.18 11.70
CA TYR A 301 -5.22 -16.04 10.97
C TYR A 301 -4.33 -16.83 11.93
N THR A 302 -3.90 -18.02 11.53
CA THR A 302 -3.04 -18.90 12.34
C THR A 302 -1.63 -19.03 11.75
N GLY A 303 -1.46 -18.72 10.47
CA GLY A 303 -0.22 -18.92 9.74
C GLY A 303 -0.07 -17.96 8.54
N PRO A 304 0.92 -18.23 7.67
CA PRO A 304 1.09 -17.48 6.44
C PRO A 304 -0.06 -17.81 5.47
N GLU A 305 -0.60 -16.79 4.82
CA GLU A 305 -1.76 -16.90 3.94
C GLU A 305 -1.53 -16.11 2.66
N ASN A 306 -2.23 -16.48 1.58
CA ASN A 306 -2.14 -15.79 0.29
C ASN A 306 -2.95 -14.48 0.23
N TRP A 307 -3.85 -14.28 1.17
CA TRP A 307 -4.68 -13.09 1.31
C TRP A 307 -4.20 -12.16 2.44
N LEU A 308 -3.08 -12.49 3.09
CA LEU A 308 -2.54 -11.82 4.27
C LEU A 308 -1.19 -11.20 3.94
N GLY A 309 -1.09 -9.89 4.14
CA GLY A 309 0.12 -9.09 4.07
C GLY A 309 0.28 -8.25 5.32
N PHE A 310 1.05 -7.17 5.22
CA PHE A 310 1.23 -6.22 6.31
C PHE A 310 1.86 -4.91 5.79
N ARG A 311 1.78 -3.89 6.62
CA ARG A 311 2.54 -2.64 6.47
C ARG A 311 3.15 -2.26 7.82
N CYS A 312 4.24 -1.48 7.85
CA CYS A 312 4.81 -1.02 9.11
C CYS A 312 4.26 0.37 9.49
N LEU A 313 4.08 0.58 10.79
CA LEU A 313 3.98 1.89 11.43
C LEU A 313 5.37 2.29 11.93
N ALA A 314 5.75 3.54 11.73
CA ALA A 314 6.97 4.17 12.22
C ALA A 314 6.68 5.18 13.33
N THR A 315 7.39 5.08 14.45
CA THR A 315 7.48 6.15 15.45
C THR A 315 8.78 6.90 15.25
N VAL A 316 8.72 8.20 14.97
CA VAL A 316 9.91 9.06 14.83
C VAL A 316 10.14 9.81 16.14
N ARG A 317 11.38 9.79 16.62
CA ARG A 317 11.81 10.52 17.82
C ARG A 317 12.92 11.48 17.43
N MET A 318 12.80 12.71 17.92
CA MET A 318 13.80 13.77 17.74
C MET A 318 14.20 14.29 19.11
N VAL A 319 15.48 14.14 19.45
CA VAL A 319 16.03 14.53 20.76
C VAL A 319 17.15 15.53 20.53
N LYS A 320 17.10 16.69 21.20
CA LYS A 320 18.17 17.68 21.13
C LYS A 320 19.43 17.12 21.79
N ARG A 321 20.58 17.28 21.11
CA ARG A 321 21.89 16.83 21.58
C ARG A 321 22.44 17.71 22.69
#